data_AF-A0A953EZF3-F1
#
_entry.id   AF-A0A953EZF3-F1
#
_cell.length_a   1.000
_cell.length_b   1.000
_cell.length_c   1.000
_cell.angle_alpha   90.00
_cell.angle_beta   90.00
_cell.angle_gamma   90.00
#
_symmetry.space_group_name_H-M   'P 1'
#
loop_
_entity.id
_entity.type
_entity.pdbx_description
1 polymer ?
#
loop_
_entity_poly.entity_id
_entity_poly.type
_entity_poly.pdbx_seq_one_letter_code
_entity_poly.pdbx_strand_id
1 'polypeptide(L)'
;MTQESRHPALFTQVDITAATNPISDEDSSEVSQLLRQVVAGQDRHNELLEELVNQLGSAQRQRALELRQWKQSNPRLAKACRAAAEALSRVQTEFLERLTDEVNGDPEVLLEGDFMLTEFVDRFGPRLAHLNGVLQVLSQLSSTPNAATPPNPA
;
A
#
# COMPACT_ATOMS: atom_id res chain seq x y z
N MET A 1 -25.24 48.39 4.25
CA MET A 1 -25.00 47.06 3.68
C MET A 1 -23.52 46.99 3.33
N THR A 2 -22.70 46.57 4.30
CA THR A 2 -21.32 46.12 4.11
C THR A 2 -21.02 45.24 5.31
N GLN A 3 -20.99 43.94 5.02
CA GLN A 3 -20.76 42.82 5.92
C GLN A 3 -19.28 42.50 5.84
N GLU A 4 -18.54 42.67 6.93
CA GLU A 4 -17.20 42.10 7.04
C GLU A 4 -17.25 40.93 8.02
N SER A 5 -17.24 39.76 7.42
CA SER A 5 -17.40 38.45 8.03
C SER A 5 -16.25 38.16 9.00
N ARG A 6 -16.54 38.16 10.30
CA ARG A 6 -15.63 37.59 11.30
C ARG A 6 -15.58 36.07 11.12
N HIS A 7 -14.55 35.59 10.46
CA HIS A 7 -14.20 34.17 10.48
C HIS A 7 -13.71 33.78 11.89
N PRO A 8 -14.17 32.66 12.46
CA PRO A 8 -13.59 32.14 13.70
C PRO A 8 -12.16 31.68 13.41
N ALA A 9 -11.19 32.16 14.19
CA ALA A 9 -9.80 31.74 14.06
C ALA A 9 -9.68 30.24 14.35
N LEU A 10 -9.30 29.46 13.33
CA LEU A 10 -9.08 28.01 13.41
C LEU A 10 -7.69 27.62 13.94
N PHE A 11 -6.91 28.60 14.41
CA PHE A 11 -5.61 28.37 15.02
C PHE A 11 -5.51 29.12 16.34
N THR A 12 -5.06 28.41 17.38
CA THR A 12 -4.71 28.95 18.68
C THR A 12 -3.53 29.90 18.50
N GLN A 13 -3.77 31.21 18.52
CA GLN A 13 -2.71 32.19 18.71
C GLN A 13 -2.21 32.06 20.14
N VAL A 14 -1.06 31.42 20.30
CA VAL A 14 -0.30 31.42 21.56
C VAL A 14 0.37 32.79 21.64
N ASP A 15 -0.22 33.68 22.43
CA ASP A 15 0.36 34.98 22.78
C ASP A 15 1.48 34.74 23.81
N ILE A 16 2.73 34.70 23.35
CA ILE A 16 3.91 34.55 24.22
C ILE A 16 4.27 35.95 24.73
N THR A 17 3.53 36.42 25.73
CA THR A 17 4.03 37.50 26.58
C THR A 17 5.14 36.90 27.45
N ALA A 18 6.38 37.32 27.23
CA ALA A 18 7.53 36.88 28.02
C ALA A 18 7.44 37.43 29.45
N ALA A 19 6.59 36.83 30.28
CA ALA A 19 6.72 36.88 31.71
C ALA A 19 7.84 35.91 32.07
N THR A 20 9.05 36.44 32.23
CA THR A 20 10.19 35.68 32.77
C THR A 20 9.94 35.44 34.26
N ASN A 21 9.03 34.51 34.58
CA ASN A 21 9.12 33.82 35.86
C ASN A 21 10.37 32.96 35.79
N PRO A 22 11.34 33.09 36.72
CA PRO A 22 12.42 32.15 36.80
C PRO A 22 11.77 30.78 37.03
N ILE A 23 11.88 29.90 36.04
CA ILE A 23 11.55 28.49 36.22
C ILE A 23 12.35 28.06 37.45
N SER A 24 11.67 27.65 38.51
CA SER A 24 12.36 27.18 39.71
C SER A 24 13.21 25.98 39.29
N ASP A 25 14.40 25.80 39.85
CA ASP A 25 15.25 24.63 39.53
C ASP A 25 14.47 23.30 39.66
N GLU A 26 13.48 23.27 40.55
CA GLU A 26 12.52 22.18 40.72
C GLU A 26 11.61 21.93 39.50
N ASP A 27 11.06 22.99 38.88
CA ASP A 27 10.22 22.90 37.67
C ASP A 27 11.06 22.42 36.47
N SER A 28 12.30 22.89 36.35
CA SER A 28 13.24 22.44 35.30
C SER A 28 13.62 20.97 35.50
N SER A 29 13.79 20.53 36.74
CA SER A 29 14.03 19.14 37.08
C SER A 29 12.82 18.26 36.72
N GLU A 30 11.60 18.68 37.04
CA GLU A 30 10.38 17.94 36.72
C GLU A 30 10.18 17.79 35.20
N VAL A 31 10.35 18.88 34.44
CA VAL A 31 10.29 18.83 32.96
C VAL A 31 11.36 17.89 32.41
N SER A 32 12.59 17.90 32.96
CA SER A 32 13.64 16.98 32.54
C SER A 32 13.32 15.51 32.84
N GLN A 33 12.63 15.23 33.94
CA GLN A 33 12.16 13.88 34.30
C GLN A 33 11.07 13.41 33.35
N LEU A 34 10.09 14.27 33.04
CA LEU A 34 9.05 13.97 32.06
C LEU A 34 9.64 13.69 30.67
N LEU A 35 10.59 14.49 30.21
CA LEU A 35 11.28 14.26 28.94
C LEU A 35 12.02 12.92 28.92
N ARG A 36 12.70 12.54 30.01
CA ARG A 36 13.36 11.22 30.13
C ARG A 36 12.35 10.07 30.11
N GLN A 37 11.21 10.23 30.77
CA GLN A 37 10.14 9.24 30.76
C GLN A 37 9.53 9.10 29.37
N VAL A 38 9.34 10.21 28.66
CA VAL A 38 8.87 10.24 27.28
C VAL A 38 9.87 9.58 26.33
N VAL A 39 11.17 9.83 26.49
CA VAL A 39 12.23 9.15 25.71
C VAL A 39 12.23 7.64 26.00
N ALA A 40 12.21 7.24 27.27
CA ALA A 40 12.13 5.82 27.63
C ALA A 40 10.88 5.13 27.08
N GLY A 41 9.75 5.84 27.03
CA GLY A 41 8.53 5.38 26.38
C GLY A 41 8.68 5.21 24.87
N GLN A 42 9.35 6.16 24.20
CA GLN A 42 9.64 6.10 22.76
C GLN A 42 10.58 4.94 22.42
N ASP A 43 11.62 4.71 23.21
CA ASP A 43 12.55 3.60 23.01
C ASP A 43 11.82 2.26 23.06
N ARG A 44 10.95 2.07 24.07
CA ARG A 44 10.12 0.88 24.17
C ARG A 44 9.12 0.74 23.01
N HIS A 45 8.56 1.84 22.52
CA HIS A 45 7.71 1.81 21.33
C HIS A 45 8.49 1.41 20.07
N ASN A 46 9.73 1.89 19.91
CA ASN A 46 10.58 1.51 18.80
C ASN A 46 10.91 0.01 18.84
N GLU A 47 11.27 -0.54 20.00
CA GLU A 47 11.49 -1.98 20.17
C GLU A 47 10.27 -2.81 19.76
N LEU A 48 9.07 -2.41 20.19
CA LEU A 48 7.83 -3.10 19.82
C LEU A 48 7.51 -2.97 18.34
N LEU A 49 7.79 -1.81 17.72
CA LEU A 49 7.62 -1.62 16.28
C LEU A 49 8.60 -2.49 15.48
N GLU A 50 9.85 -2.60 15.92
CA GLU A 50 10.84 -3.50 15.32
C GLU A 50 10.39 -4.96 15.42
N GLU A 51 9.88 -5.37 16.58
CA GLU A 51 9.34 -6.72 16.76
C GLU A 51 8.13 -6.97 15.85
N LEU A 52 7.20 -6.02 15.76
CA LEU A 52 6.05 -6.12 14.85
C LEU A 52 6.51 -6.22 13.39
N VAL A 53 7.44 -5.37 12.94
CA VAL A 53 8.00 -5.45 11.58
C VAL A 53 8.63 -6.82 11.33
N ASN A 54 9.35 -7.36 12.31
CA ASN A 54 9.92 -8.70 12.22
C ASN A 54 8.85 -9.78 12.11
N GLN A 55 7.81 -9.73 12.93
CA GLN A 55 6.69 -10.67 12.91
C GLN A 55 5.92 -10.59 11.58
N LEU A 56 5.51 -9.39 11.15
CA LEU A 56 4.84 -9.17 9.86
C LEU A 56 5.70 -9.60 8.66
N GLY A 57 7.01 -9.36 8.71
CA GLY A 57 7.95 -9.71 7.65
C GLY A 57 8.37 -11.18 7.65
N SER A 58 8.23 -11.90 8.78
CA SER A 58 8.70 -13.30 8.91
C SER A 58 7.94 -14.25 7.99
N ALA A 59 6.60 -14.18 7.98
CA ALA A 59 5.76 -15.04 7.15
C ALA A 59 6.00 -14.82 5.65
N GLN A 60 6.18 -13.56 5.23
CA GLN A 60 6.48 -13.22 3.84
C GLN A 60 7.86 -13.75 3.41
N ARG A 61 8.88 -13.60 4.26
CA ARG A 61 10.22 -14.16 4.01
C ARG A 61 10.21 -15.68 3.92
N GLN A 62 9.51 -16.36 4.83
CA GLN A 62 9.38 -17.81 4.83
C GLN A 62 8.71 -18.31 3.56
N ARG A 63 7.58 -17.71 3.16
CA ARG A 63 6.88 -18.06 1.92
C ARG A 63 7.74 -17.84 0.68
N ALA A 64 8.53 -16.76 0.65
CA ALA A 64 9.46 -16.49 -0.43
C ALA A 64 10.57 -17.55 -0.52
N LEU A 65 11.07 -18.05 0.62
CA LEU A 65 12.07 -19.11 0.68
C LEU A 65 11.51 -20.45 0.16
N GLU A 66 10.32 -20.84 0.62
CA GLU A 66 9.62 -22.05 0.17
C GLU A 66 9.34 -22.01 -1.33
N LEU A 67 8.86 -20.87 -1.83
CA LEU A 67 8.61 -20.68 -3.25
C LEU A 67 9.92 -20.80 -4.04
N ARG A 68 11.02 -20.22 -3.55
CA ARG A 68 12.33 -20.34 -4.18
C ARG A 68 12.79 -21.81 -4.24
N GLN A 69 12.65 -22.56 -3.15
CA GLN A 69 12.98 -23.98 -3.10
C GLN A 69 12.11 -24.78 -4.07
N TRP A 70 10.79 -24.54 -4.07
CA TRP A 70 9.86 -25.20 -4.98
C TRP A 70 10.24 -24.97 -6.45
N LYS A 71 10.66 -23.75 -6.82
CA LYS A 71 11.11 -23.43 -8.17
C LYS A 71 12.39 -24.14 -8.58
N GLN A 72 13.34 -24.30 -7.65
CA GLN A 72 14.56 -25.07 -7.89
C GLN A 72 14.24 -26.54 -8.15
N SER A 73 13.25 -27.09 -7.44
CA SER A 73 12.76 -28.46 -7.66
C SER A 73 11.90 -28.61 -8.91
N ASN A 74 11.29 -27.53 -9.42
CA ASN A 74 10.34 -27.56 -10.54
C ASN A 74 10.69 -26.54 -11.66
N PRO A 75 11.90 -26.56 -12.24
CA PRO A 75 12.36 -25.53 -13.16
C PRO A 75 11.58 -25.50 -14.48
N ARG A 76 11.12 -26.67 -14.97
CA ARG A 76 10.30 -26.75 -16.20
C ARG A 76 8.94 -26.11 -16.00
N LEU A 77 8.29 -26.37 -14.86
CA LEU A 77 6.97 -25.82 -14.56
C LEU A 77 7.05 -24.32 -14.34
N ALA A 78 8.08 -23.82 -13.63
CA ALA A 78 8.28 -22.39 -13.46
C ALA A 78 8.44 -21.63 -14.80
N LYS A 79 9.16 -22.21 -15.77
CA LYS A 79 9.26 -21.67 -17.13
C LYS A 79 7.92 -21.71 -17.88
N ALA A 80 7.16 -22.80 -17.75
CA ALA A 80 5.84 -22.91 -18.34
C ALA A 80 4.86 -21.89 -17.75
N CYS A 81 4.87 -21.67 -16.43
CA CYS A 81 4.09 -20.64 -15.76
C CYS A 81 4.44 -19.24 -16.26
N ARG A 82 5.73 -18.97 -16.55
CA ARG A 82 6.16 -17.70 -17.14
C ARG A 82 5.58 -17.50 -18.53
N ALA A 83 5.70 -18.50 -19.41
CA ALA A 83 5.15 -18.44 -20.75
C ALA A 83 3.61 -18.29 -20.74
N ALA A 84 2.93 -19.00 -19.82
CA ALA A 84 1.49 -18.88 -19.63
C ALA A 84 1.09 -17.49 -19.13
N ALA A 85 1.83 -16.91 -18.18
CA ALA A 85 1.59 -15.55 -17.70
C ALA A 85 1.73 -14.53 -18.83
N GLU A 86 2.81 -14.62 -19.62
CA GLU A 86 3.03 -13.73 -20.77
C GLU A 86 1.92 -13.84 -21.82
N ALA A 87 1.46 -15.06 -22.13
CA ALA A 87 0.34 -15.28 -23.05
C ALA A 87 -0.97 -14.71 -22.49
N LEU A 88 -1.28 -14.97 -21.22
CA LEU A 88 -2.49 -14.46 -20.58
C LEU A 88 -2.49 -12.94 -20.41
N SER A 89 -1.32 -12.30 -20.22
CA SER A 89 -1.22 -10.84 -20.20
C SER A 89 -1.61 -10.22 -21.55
N ARG A 90 -1.28 -10.88 -22.67
CA ARG A 90 -1.74 -10.44 -24.00
C ARG A 90 -3.25 -10.58 -24.14
N VAL A 91 -3.81 -11.72 -23.71
CA VAL A 91 -5.26 -11.95 -23.69
C VAL A 91 -5.99 -10.91 -22.81
N GLN A 92 -5.42 -10.58 -21.65
CA GLN A 92 -5.97 -9.53 -20.78
C GLN A 92 -5.97 -8.17 -21.46
N THR A 93 -4.90 -7.83 -22.19
CA THR A 93 -4.82 -6.56 -22.92
C THR A 93 -5.91 -6.48 -23.99
N GLU A 94 -6.07 -7.53 -24.79
CA GLU A 94 -7.13 -7.60 -25.81
C GLU A 94 -8.54 -7.57 -25.18
N PHE A 95 -8.73 -8.20 -24.02
CA PHE A 95 -9.99 -8.14 -23.28
C PHE A 95 -10.29 -6.72 -22.79
N LEU A 96 -9.29 -5.98 -22.30
CA LEU A 96 -9.42 -4.59 -21.89
C LEU A 96 -9.72 -3.67 -23.07
N GLU A 97 -9.14 -3.92 -24.25
CA GLU A 97 -9.47 -3.20 -25.49
C GLU A 97 -10.96 -3.35 -25.81
N ARG A 98 -11.46 -4.59 -25.88
CA ARG A 98 -12.88 -4.85 -26.17
C ARG A 98 -13.83 -4.25 -25.12
N LEU A 99 -13.46 -4.32 -23.85
CA LEU A 99 -14.20 -3.70 -22.77
C LEU A 99 -14.27 -2.18 -22.97
N THR A 100 -13.14 -1.57 -23.30
CA THR A 100 -13.03 -0.12 -23.50
C THR A 100 -13.82 0.32 -24.73
N ASP A 101 -13.80 -0.45 -25.82
CA ASP A 101 -14.58 -0.18 -27.02
C ASP A 101 -16.09 -0.16 -26.75
N GLU A 102 -16.58 -1.07 -25.90
CA GLU A 102 -18.01 -1.12 -25.57
C GLU A 102 -18.44 0.01 -24.63
N VAL A 103 -17.59 0.39 -23.68
CA VAL A 103 -17.84 1.57 -22.82
C VAL A 103 -17.88 2.85 -23.66
N ASN A 104 -17.00 2.96 -24.65
CA ASN A 104 -16.94 4.13 -25.53
C ASN A 104 -18.02 4.12 -26.63
N GLY A 105 -18.59 2.95 -26.94
CA GLY A 105 -19.63 2.80 -27.95
C GLY A 105 -20.95 3.48 -27.59
N ASP A 106 -21.37 3.36 -26.32
CA ASP A 106 -22.61 3.96 -25.81
C ASP A 106 -22.47 4.39 -24.33
N PRO A 107 -21.66 5.42 -24.04
CA PRO A 107 -21.39 5.86 -22.65
C PRO A 107 -22.63 6.43 -21.96
N GLU A 108 -23.50 7.11 -22.70
CA GLU A 108 -24.72 7.74 -22.18
C GLU A 108 -25.75 6.70 -21.73
N VAL A 109 -25.87 5.59 -22.47
CA VAL A 109 -26.77 4.47 -22.14
C VAL A 109 -26.31 3.74 -20.88
N LEU A 110 -24.99 3.57 -20.69
CA LEU A 110 -24.41 2.98 -19.49
C LEU A 110 -24.56 3.89 -18.27
N LEU A 111 -24.53 5.21 -18.45
CA LEU A 111 -24.68 6.19 -17.37
C LEU A 111 -26.13 6.36 -16.91
N GLU A 112 -27.07 6.32 -17.84
CA GLU A 112 -28.50 6.54 -17.54
C GLU A 112 -29.25 5.23 -17.19
N GLY A 113 -28.73 4.08 -17.60
CA GLY A 113 -29.39 2.78 -17.43
C GLY A 113 -28.71 1.85 -16.42
N ASP A 114 -29.24 1.80 -15.19
CA ASP A 114 -28.80 0.84 -14.14
C ASP A 114 -28.81 -0.62 -14.63
N PHE A 115 -29.76 -0.98 -15.50
CA PHE A 115 -29.83 -2.31 -16.10
C PHE A 115 -28.64 -2.60 -17.02
N MET A 116 -28.30 -1.66 -17.90
CA MET A 116 -27.20 -1.82 -18.86
C MET A 116 -25.85 -1.83 -18.16
N LEU A 117 -25.68 -1.00 -17.12
CA LEU A 117 -24.51 -1.05 -16.26
C LEU A 117 -24.38 -2.40 -15.53
N THR A 118 -25.48 -2.92 -14.99
CA THR A 118 -25.48 -4.23 -14.32
C THR A 118 -25.14 -5.36 -15.29
N GLU A 119 -25.72 -5.36 -16.49
CA GLU A 119 -25.40 -6.35 -17.52
C GLU A 119 -23.92 -6.28 -17.94
N PHE A 120 -23.39 -5.07 -18.13
CA PHE A 120 -21.97 -4.84 -18.42
C PHE A 120 -21.08 -5.40 -17.30
N VAL A 121 -21.38 -5.07 -16.04
CA VAL A 121 -20.62 -5.57 -14.88
C VAL A 121 -20.71 -7.09 -14.77
N ASP A 122 -21.87 -7.69 -14.98
CA ASP A 122 -22.05 -9.14 -14.92
C ASP A 122 -21.31 -9.87 -16.06
N ARG A 123 -21.25 -9.25 -17.24
CA ARG A 123 -20.55 -9.79 -18.41
C ARG A 123 -19.03 -9.71 -18.28
N PHE A 124 -18.50 -8.59 -17.80
CA PHE A 124 -17.05 -8.32 -17.77
C PHE A 124 -16.40 -8.53 -16.40
N GLY A 125 -17.10 -8.20 -15.32
CA GLY A 125 -16.58 -8.18 -13.95
C GLY A 125 -16.02 -9.52 -13.49
N PRO A 126 -16.78 -10.62 -13.50
CA PRO A 126 -16.29 -11.93 -13.07
C PRO A 126 -15.09 -12.41 -13.89
N ARG A 127 -15.11 -12.19 -15.21
CA ARG A 127 -14.01 -12.59 -16.10
C ARG A 127 -12.74 -11.80 -15.82
N LEU A 128 -12.85 -10.49 -15.62
CA LEU A 128 -11.71 -9.62 -15.30
C LEU A 128 -11.09 -10.00 -13.94
N ALA A 129 -11.92 -10.23 -12.92
CA ALA A 129 -11.46 -10.62 -11.60
C ALA A 129 -10.73 -11.97 -11.62
N HIS A 130 -11.32 -12.97 -12.27
CA HIS A 130 -10.70 -14.29 -12.38
C HIS A 130 -9.40 -14.28 -13.18
N LEU A 131 -9.36 -13.56 -14.31
CA LEU A 131 -8.15 -13.45 -15.14
C LEU A 131 -7.00 -12.80 -14.38
N ASN A 132 -7.28 -11.72 -13.63
CA ASN A 132 -6.29 -11.09 -12.75
C ASN A 132 -5.78 -12.06 -11.67
N GLY A 133 -6.67 -12.82 -11.03
CA GLY A 133 -6.28 -13.81 -10.02
C GLY A 133 -5.36 -14.90 -10.58
N VAL A 134 -5.69 -15.45 -11.77
CA VAL A 134 -4.85 -16.45 -12.43
C VAL A 134 -3.48 -15.88 -12.81
N LEU A 135 -3.43 -14.66 -13.36
CA LEU A 135 -2.18 -13.99 -13.69
C LEU A 135 -1.32 -13.75 -12.46
N GLN A 136 -1.91 -13.35 -11.34
CA GLN A 136 -1.18 -13.15 -10.08
C GLN A 136 -0.53 -14.45 -9.60
N VAL A 137 -1.25 -15.58 -9.65
CA VAL A 137 -0.70 -16.90 -9.27
C VAL A 137 0.44 -17.30 -10.21
N LEU A 138 0.24 -17.21 -11.53
CA LEU A 138 1.28 -17.58 -12.50
C LEU A 138 2.50 -16.66 -12.42
N SER A 139 2.29 -15.37 -12.14
CA SER A 139 3.35 -14.40 -11.88
C SER A 139 4.16 -14.78 -10.65
N GLN A 140 3.52 -15.13 -9.53
CA GLN A 140 4.23 -15.58 -8.33
C GLN A 140 5.07 -16.83 -8.59
N LEU A 141 4.50 -17.83 -9.27
CA LEU A 141 5.21 -19.08 -9.60
C LEU A 141 6.36 -18.87 -10.60
N SER A 142 6.29 -17.84 -11.45
CA SER A 142 7.32 -17.52 -12.44
C SER A 142 8.39 -16.54 -11.93
N SER A 143 8.03 -15.60 -11.05
CA SER A 143 8.86 -14.49 -10.55
C SER A 143 10.21 -14.97 -10.01
N THR A 144 11.29 -14.73 -10.74
CA THR A 144 12.65 -14.82 -10.19
C THR A 144 12.90 -13.51 -9.44
N PRO A 145 13.10 -13.53 -8.10
CA PRO A 145 13.57 -12.32 -7.45
C PRO A 145 14.89 -11.96 -8.11
N ASN A 146 14.94 -10.78 -8.71
CA ASN A 146 16.17 -10.17 -9.20
C ASN A 146 17.19 -10.26 -8.07
N ALA A 147 18.38 -10.79 -8.34
CA ALA A 147 19.45 -10.78 -7.37
C ALA A 147 19.68 -9.31 -6.99
N ALA A 148 19.22 -8.90 -5.80
CA ALA A 148 19.51 -7.59 -5.28
C ALA A 148 21.03 -7.51 -5.16
N THR A 149 21.63 -6.73 -6.06
CA THR A 149 23.02 -6.31 -6.00
C THR A 149 23.35 -5.91 -4.56
N PRO A 150 24.36 -6.52 -3.91
CA PRO A 150 24.71 -6.11 -2.55
C PRO A 150 25.09 -4.63 -2.55
N PRO A 151 24.71 -3.86 -1.51
CA PRO A 151 25.13 -2.47 -1.40
C PRO A 151 26.65 -2.44 -1.32
N ASN A 152 27.25 -1.70 -2.25
CA ASN A 152 28.68 -1.44 -2.28
C ASN A 152 29.10 -0.79 -0.95
N PRO A 153 30.04 -1.36 -0.18
CA PRO A 153 30.57 -0.69 1.00
C PRO A 153 31.47 0.46 0.54
N ALA A 154 31.07 1.69 0.86
CA ALA A 154 31.94 2.88 0.83
C ALA A 154 32.41 3.18 2.25
#